data_AF-W2ZH05-F1
#
_entry.id   AF-W2ZH05-F1
#
_cell.length_a   1.000
_cell.length_b   1.000
_cell.length_c   1.000
_cell.angle_alpha   90.00
_cell.angle_beta   90.00
_cell.angle_gamma   90.00
#
_symmetry.space_group_name_H-M   'P 1'
#
loop_
_entity.id
_entity.type
_entity.pdbx_description
1 polymer ?
#
loop_
_entity_poly.entity_id
_entity_poly.type
_entity_poly.pdbx_seq_one_letter_code
_entity_poly.pdbx_strand_id
1 'polypeptide(L)'
;MRRRALSEWQEAVGTGQLLSKGVDLSEVLHPGTFLNVLGQQSAREQKCSMDGMKLLSCWEKEKLSGTKVEWFELTQLLRQGASFEGGTLLEAVSDAQELVAVPICYVAFVRENTQEIHEKENCIKTPLTMLQTEKGCWWRDRCLLQETERVEYW
;
A
#
# COMPACT_ATOMS: atom_id res chain seq x y z
N MET A 1 17.69 -10.59 5.49
CA MET A 1 17.04 -9.27 5.33
C MET A 1 15.94 -9.08 6.36
N ARG A 2 14.80 -9.81 6.30
CA ARG A 2 13.66 -9.67 7.24
C ARG A 2 13.99 -9.72 8.73
N ARG A 3 14.90 -10.60 9.17
CA ARG A 3 15.28 -10.68 10.60
C ARG A 3 15.82 -9.35 11.15
N ARG A 4 16.64 -8.64 10.35
CA ARG A 4 17.22 -7.35 10.74
C ARG A 4 16.13 -6.28 10.79
N ALA A 5 15.30 -6.21 9.75
CA ALA A 5 14.15 -5.31 9.71
C ALA A 5 13.24 -5.51 10.93
N LEU A 6 12.92 -6.75 11.31
CA LEU A 6 12.13 -7.05 12.50
C LEU A 6 12.75 -6.50 13.80
N SER A 7 14.09 -6.55 13.94
CA SER A 7 14.77 -5.94 15.10
C SER A 7 14.63 -4.42 15.10
N GLU A 8 14.82 -3.77 13.94
CA GLU A 8 14.66 -2.31 13.80
C GLU A 8 13.20 -1.88 14.05
N TRP A 9 12.23 -2.68 13.58
CA TRP A 9 10.80 -2.48 13.83
C TRP A 9 10.45 -2.64 15.31
N GLN A 10 11.06 -3.63 15.99
CA GLN A 10 10.84 -3.84 17.43
C GLN A 10 11.29 -2.62 18.25
N GLU A 11 12.43 -2.03 17.91
CA GLU A 11 12.91 -0.79 18.52
C GLU A 11 11.96 0.39 18.24
N ALA A 12 11.52 0.54 16.99
CA ALA A 12 10.61 1.61 16.58
C ALA A 12 9.22 1.52 17.22
N VAL A 13 8.73 0.30 17.48
CA VAL A 13 7.49 0.07 18.26
C VAL A 13 7.67 0.55 19.70
N GLY A 14 8.83 0.28 20.31
CA GLY A 14 9.15 0.71 21.68
C GLY A 14 9.14 2.24 21.86
N THR A 15 9.42 2.98 20.79
CA THR A 15 9.39 4.46 20.78
C THR A 15 8.12 5.05 20.17
N GLY A 16 7.17 4.22 19.70
CA GLY A 16 5.96 4.67 19.02
C GLY A 16 6.21 5.32 17.66
N GLN A 17 7.37 5.06 17.05
CA GLN A 17 7.83 5.68 15.80
C GLN A 17 7.76 4.73 14.59
N LEU A 18 7.12 3.58 14.73
CA LEU A 18 7.07 2.57 13.67
C LEU A 18 6.60 3.13 12.32
N LEU A 19 5.51 3.90 12.33
CA LEU A 19 4.88 4.47 11.14
C LEU A 19 5.42 5.86 10.78
N SER A 20 6.36 6.40 11.57
CA SER A 20 6.99 7.69 11.28
C SER A 20 7.98 7.63 10.11
N LYS A 21 8.41 6.42 9.76
CA LYS A 21 9.25 6.13 8.60
C LYS A 21 8.44 5.37 7.57
N GLY A 22 8.84 5.48 6.31
CA GLY A 22 8.27 4.69 5.23
C GLY A 22 8.41 3.19 5.49
N VAL A 23 7.31 2.48 5.24
CA VAL A 23 7.17 1.04 5.40
C VAL A 23 7.54 0.35 4.09
N ASP A 24 8.51 -0.57 4.15
CA ASP A 24 8.77 -1.52 3.08
C ASP A 24 7.99 -2.82 3.37
N LEU A 25 6.97 -3.11 2.55
CA LEU A 25 6.13 -4.29 2.71
C LEU A 25 6.90 -5.60 2.46
N SER A 26 8.07 -5.58 1.81
CA SER A 26 8.91 -6.76 1.60
C SER A 26 9.52 -7.30 2.91
N GLU A 27 9.64 -6.43 3.92
CA GLU A 27 10.15 -6.74 5.25
C GLU A 27 9.12 -7.50 6.10
N VAL A 28 7.83 -7.31 5.81
CA VAL A 28 6.71 -7.92 6.52
C VAL A 28 6.45 -9.34 6.00
N LEU A 29 6.16 -10.27 6.91
CA LEU A 29 5.83 -11.66 6.55
C LEU A 29 4.46 -11.78 5.86
N HIS A 30 3.47 -11.03 6.35
CA HIS A 30 2.10 -11.02 5.84
C HIS A 30 1.63 -9.58 5.56
N PRO A 31 2.01 -8.99 4.41
CA PRO A 31 1.69 -7.60 4.08
C PRO A 31 0.19 -7.30 4.09
N GLY A 32 -0.65 -8.23 3.62
CA GLY A 32 -2.10 -8.07 3.66
C GLY A 32 -2.65 -7.96 5.09
N THR A 33 -2.16 -8.80 6.01
CA THR A 33 -2.52 -8.72 7.43
C THR A 33 -2.06 -7.40 8.05
N PHE A 34 -0.86 -6.94 7.71
CA PHE A 34 -0.36 -5.65 8.18
C PHE A 34 -1.25 -4.49 7.73
N LEU A 35 -1.59 -4.41 6.44
CA LEU A 35 -2.50 -3.39 5.91
C LEU A 35 -3.89 -3.47 6.54
N ASN A 36 -4.40 -4.67 6.81
CA ASN A 36 -5.67 -4.85 7.50
C ASN A 36 -5.63 -4.32 8.94
N VAL A 37 -4.57 -4.62 9.68
CA VAL A 37 -4.38 -4.11 11.05
C VAL A 37 -4.23 -2.59 11.05
N LEU A 38 -3.52 -2.04 10.06
CA LEU A 38 -3.41 -0.59 9.87
C LEU A 38 -4.80 0.04 9.64
N GLY A 39 -5.63 -0.58 8.80
CA GLY A 39 -7.02 -0.17 8.61
C GLY A 39 -7.84 -0.21 9.90
N GLN A 40 -7.71 -1.27 10.71
CA GLN A 40 -8.37 -1.37 12.02
C GLN A 40 -7.91 -0.27 12.99
N GLN A 41 -6.63 0.04 13.02
CA GLN A 41 -6.10 1.12 13.83
C GLN A 41 -6.69 2.47 13.40
N SER A 42 -6.66 2.78 12.11
CA SER A 42 -7.23 4.01 11.57
C SER A 42 -8.75 4.11 11.82
N ALA A 43 -9.48 2.99 11.78
CA ALA A 43 -10.90 2.93 12.13
C ALA A 43 -11.15 3.36 13.59
N ARG A 44 -10.31 2.86 14.52
CA ARG A 44 -10.37 3.18 15.95
C ARG A 44 -10.09 4.66 16.20
N GLU A 45 -9.05 5.21 15.56
CA GLU A 45 -8.70 6.64 15.66
C GLU A 45 -9.80 7.54 15.10
N GLN A 46 -10.42 7.12 13.99
CA GLN A 46 -11.56 7.81 13.38
C GLN A 46 -12.90 7.47 14.04
N LYS A 47 -12.94 6.61 15.05
CA LYS A 47 -14.16 6.20 15.77
C LYS A 47 -15.28 5.73 14.83
N CYS A 48 -14.95 4.92 13.83
CA CYS A 48 -15.92 4.34 12.89
C CYS A 48 -15.73 2.82 12.75
N SER A 49 -16.71 2.16 12.13
CA SER A 49 -16.55 0.75 11.72
C SER A 49 -15.49 0.64 10.63
N MET A 50 -14.76 -0.48 10.62
CA MET A 50 -13.81 -0.82 9.56
C MET A 50 -14.51 -0.97 8.20
N ASP A 51 -15.75 -1.49 8.19
CA ASP A 51 -16.53 -1.68 6.96
C ASP A 51 -16.88 -0.35 6.26
N GLY A 52 -16.91 0.74 7.01
CA GLY A 52 -17.16 2.08 6.49
C GLY A 52 -15.90 2.79 6.00
N MET A 53 -14.81 2.07 5.79
CA MET A 53 -13.53 2.62 5.36
C MET A 53 -13.18 2.25 3.92
N LYS A 54 -12.41 3.12 3.28
CA LYS A 54 -11.73 2.89 2.00
C LYS A 54 -10.27 3.28 2.11
N LEU A 55 -9.45 2.68 1.24
CA LEU A 55 -8.04 3.02 1.09
C LEU A 55 -7.88 4.07 -0.01
N LEU A 56 -7.24 5.18 0.33
CA LEU A 56 -6.75 6.16 -0.65
C LEU A 56 -5.25 5.97 -0.85
N SER A 57 -4.79 6.24 -2.06
CA SER A 57 -3.38 6.26 -2.43
C SER A 57 -3.05 7.52 -3.23
N CYS A 58 -1.87 8.08 -3.03
CA CYS A 58 -1.38 9.25 -3.74
C CYS A 58 0.14 9.19 -3.92
N TRP A 59 0.66 9.77 -4.99
CA TRP A 59 2.10 9.85 -5.26
C TRP A 59 2.69 11.23 -4.95
N GLU A 60 1.85 12.25 -4.83
CA GLU A 60 2.24 13.66 -4.67
C GLU A 60 2.02 14.11 -3.22
N LYS A 61 3.11 14.41 -2.50
CA LYS A 61 3.04 14.80 -1.08
C LYS A 61 2.30 16.12 -0.88
N GLU A 62 2.39 17.01 -1.85
CA GLU A 62 1.82 18.35 -1.84
C GLU A 62 0.28 18.29 -1.77
N LYS A 63 -0.34 17.30 -2.42
CA LYS A 63 -1.79 17.07 -2.39
C LYS A 63 -2.32 16.62 -1.02
N LEU A 64 -1.43 16.15 -0.15
CA LEU A 64 -1.79 15.69 1.19
C LEU A 64 -1.92 16.87 2.17
N SER A 65 -1.31 18.01 1.84
CA SER A 65 -1.34 19.22 2.66
C SER A 65 -2.78 19.73 2.81
N GLY A 66 -3.26 19.83 4.05
CA GLY A 66 -4.63 20.24 4.38
C GLY A 66 -5.63 19.11 4.58
N THR A 67 -5.24 17.84 4.37
CA THR A 67 -6.06 16.70 4.79
C THR A 67 -5.96 16.49 6.31
N LYS A 68 -7.06 16.10 6.96
CA LYS A 68 -7.11 15.84 8.42
C LYS A 68 -6.91 14.35 8.76
N VAL A 69 -6.31 13.60 7.86
CA VAL A 69 -6.15 12.15 7.94
C VAL A 69 -4.66 11.85 8.08
N GLU A 70 -4.33 10.81 8.84
CA GLU A 70 -2.97 10.29 8.90
C GLU A 70 -2.61 9.54 7.60
N TRP A 71 -1.45 9.90 7.05
CA TRP A 71 -0.89 9.31 5.83
C TRP A 71 0.34 8.48 6.16
N PHE A 72 0.43 7.31 5.56
CA PHE A 72 1.56 6.39 5.72
C PHE A 72 2.34 6.28 4.41
N GLU A 73 3.67 6.24 4.51
CA GLU A 73 4.55 6.10 3.36
C GLU A 73 4.80 4.60 3.07
N LEU A 74 4.48 4.14 1.86
CA LEU A 74 4.89 2.84 1.34
C LEU A 74 6.08 3.03 0.42
N THR A 75 7.15 2.28 0.68
CA THR A 75 8.44 2.39 -0.02
C THR A 75 8.78 1.10 -0.75
N GLN A 76 9.77 1.16 -1.64
CA GLN A 76 10.31 0.01 -2.39
C GLN A 76 9.24 -0.73 -3.23
N LEU A 77 8.17 -0.05 -3.61
CA LEU A 77 7.19 -0.59 -4.53
C LEU A 77 7.81 -0.70 -5.93
N LEU A 78 7.44 -1.77 -6.62
CA LEU A 78 7.84 -2.04 -8.01
C LEU A 78 6.58 -2.11 -8.85
N ARG A 79 6.70 -1.73 -10.12
CA ARG A 79 5.66 -1.89 -11.12
C ARG A 79 6.16 -2.69 -12.31
N GLN A 80 5.32 -3.58 -12.81
CA GLN A 80 5.54 -4.37 -14.02
C GLN A 80 4.65 -3.87 -15.17
N GLY A 81 5.16 -3.94 -16.40
CA GLY A 81 4.35 -3.79 -17.62
C GLY A 81 3.96 -2.36 -18.03
N ALA A 82 4.53 -1.33 -17.39
CA ALA A 82 4.38 0.07 -17.79
C ALA A 82 5.58 0.90 -17.29
N SER A 83 5.71 2.12 -17.81
CA SER A 83 6.63 3.19 -17.35
C SER A 83 5.90 4.23 -16.49
N PHE A 84 6.54 4.83 -15.46
CA PHE A 84 5.87 5.68 -14.45
C PHE A 84 6.66 6.96 -14.31
N GLU A 85 6.04 8.07 -14.65
CA GLU A 85 6.67 9.38 -14.49
C GLU A 85 5.64 10.37 -13.99
N GLY A 86 5.96 11.09 -12.91
CA GLY A 86 5.13 12.18 -12.40
C GLY A 86 3.68 11.80 -12.08
N GLY A 87 3.42 10.59 -11.59
CA GLY A 87 2.06 10.12 -11.29
C GLY A 87 1.30 9.56 -12.50
N THR A 88 1.91 9.50 -13.68
CA THR A 88 1.27 9.07 -14.93
C THR A 88 1.84 7.74 -15.42
N LEU A 89 0.94 6.84 -15.85
CA LEU A 89 1.30 5.61 -16.53
C LEU A 89 1.65 5.91 -17.98
N LEU A 90 2.79 5.41 -18.42
CA LEU A 90 3.29 5.49 -19.79
C LEU A 90 3.46 4.08 -20.35
N GLU A 91 3.32 3.95 -21.66
CA GLU A 91 3.58 2.69 -22.35
C GLU A 91 5.05 2.28 -22.16
N ALA A 92 5.29 0.99 -21.95
CA ALA A 92 6.64 0.46 -21.85
C ALA A 92 7.28 0.44 -23.24
N VAL A 93 8.50 0.96 -23.37
CA VAL A 93 9.31 0.84 -24.58
C VAL A 93 9.91 -0.56 -24.69
N SER A 94 10.32 -0.99 -25.89
CA SER A 94 10.74 -2.38 -26.13
C SER A 94 11.95 -2.84 -25.31
N ASP A 95 12.79 -1.89 -24.88
CA ASP A 95 13.99 -2.10 -24.07
C ASP A 95 13.80 -1.71 -22.60
N ALA A 96 12.56 -1.42 -22.17
CA ALA A 96 12.24 -1.10 -20.80
C ALA A 96 12.51 -2.29 -19.86
N GLN A 97 12.92 -1.98 -18.63
CA GLN A 97 13.03 -2.99 -17.57
C GLN A 97 11.65 -3.56 -17.26
N GLU A 98 11.59 -4.89 -17.07
CA GLU A 98 10.34 -5.58 -16.74
C GLU A 98 9.76 -5.08 -15.41
N LEU A 99 10.63 -4.83 -14.42
CA LEU A 99 10.27 -4.26 -13.12
C LEU A 99 10.93 -2.90 -12.97
N VAL A 100 10.10 -1.87 -12.78
CA VAL A 100 10.53 -0.49 -12.59
C VAL A 100 10.16 -0.05 -11.18
N ALA A 101 11.12 0.55 -10.47
CA ALA A 101 10.84 1.17 -9.17
C ALA A 101 9.88 2.35 -9.34
N VAL A 102 8.91 2.47 -8.44
CA VAL A 102 8.01 3.63 -8.40
C VAL A 102 8.39 4.54 -7.22
N PRO A 103 7.98 5.82 -7.24
CA PRO A 103 8.14 6.73 -6.12
C PRO A 103 7.48 6.21 -4.83
N ILE A 104 7.67 6.92 -3.73
CA ILE A 104 6.93 6.65 -2.49
C ILE A 104 5.43 6.78 -2.76
N CYS A 105 4.66 5.77 -2.34
CA CYS A 105 3.21 5.81 -2.38
C CYS A 105 2.69 6.18 -1.00
N TYR A 106 1.94 7.27 -0.90
CA TYR A 106 1.28 7.67 0.32
C TYR A 106 -0.09 7.02 0.37
N VAL A 107 -0.42 6.36 1.47
CA VAL A 107 -1.72 5.70 1.65
C VAL A 107 -2.40 6.15 2.93
N ALA A 108 -3.73 6.17 2.91
CA ALA A 108 -4.53 6.49 4.08
C ALA A 108 -5.84 5.71 4.07
N PHE A 109 -6.21 5.15 5.21
CA PHE A 109 -7.55 4.61 5.42
C PHE A 109 -8.47 5.73 5.87
N VAL A 110 -9.52 5.99 5.10
CA VAL A 110 -10.49 7.06 5.35
C VAL A 110 -11.91 6.52 5.37
N ARG A 111 -12.84 7.26 5.93
CA ARG A 111 -14.27 6.95 5.78
C ARG A 111 -14.68 6.95 4.31
N GLU A 112 -15.65 6.12 3.95
CA GLU A 112 -16.14 5.98 2.58
C GLU A 112 -16.62 7.32 1.97
N ASN A 113 -17.24 8.16 2.81
CA ASN A 113 -17.74 9.49 2.46
C ASN A 113 -16.64 10.58 2.33
N THR A 114 -15.37 10.25 2.59
CA THR A 114 -14.26 11.20 2.41
C THR A 114 -14.05 11.47 0.93
N GLN A 115 -13.84 12.74 0.58
CA GLN A 115 -13.59 13.18 -0.79
C GLN A 115 -12.38 12.47 -1.40
N GLU A 116 -12.49 12.07 -2.66
CA GLU A 116 -11.37 11.50 -3.43
C GLU A 116 -10.29 12.56 -3.68
N ILE A 117 -9.03 12.15 -3.73
CA ILE A 117 -7.90 13.03 -4.04
C ILE A 117 -7.70 13.16 -5.56
N HIS A 118 -8.10 12.13 -6.28
CA HIS A 118 -8.01 12.05 -7.72
C HIS A 118 -9.41 11.86 -8.32
N GLU A 119 -9.63 12.46 -9.48
CA GLU A 119 -10.83 12.21 -10.28
C GLU A 119 -10.84 10.75 -10.75
N LYS A 120 -12.00 10.08 -10.64
CA LYS A 120 -12.11 8.64 -10.91
C LYS A 120 -11.76 8.30 -12.36
N GLU A 121 -12.02 9.22 -13.27
CA GLU A 121 -11.77 9.12 -14.70
C GLU A 121 -10.27 9.14 -15.03
N ASN A 122 -9.44 9.71 -14.16
CA ASN A 122 -8.00 9.84 -14.33
C ASN A 122 -7.22 8.77 -13.54
N CYS A 123 -7.90 7.75 -13.03
CA CYS A 123 -7.31 6.72 -12.19
C CYS A 123 -7.69 5.32 -12.64
N ILE A 124 -6.75 4.39 -12.51
CA ILE A 124 -6.96 2.97 -12.80
C ILE A 124 -6.61 2.19 -11.53
N LYS A 125 -7.48 1.25 -11.15
CA LYS A 125 -7.20 0.31 -10.07
C LYS A 125 -6.15 -0.67 -10.53
N THR A 126 -5.04 -0.73 -9.80
CA THR A 126 -3.94 -1.67 -10.06
C THR A 126 -3.80 -2.63 -8.89
N PRO A 127 -3.62 -3.94 -9.13
CA PRO A 127 -3.42 -4.90 -8.06
C PRO A 127 -2.03 -4.72 -7.43
N LEU A 128 -1.97 -4.84 -6.10
CA LEU A 128 -0.72 -4.92 -5.36
C LEU A 128 -0.41 -6.39 -5.02
N THR A 129 0.64 -6.95 -5.61
CA THR A 129 1.02 -8.36 -5.43
C THR A 129 2.46 -8.49 -4.93
N MET A 130 2.70 -9.54 -4.14
CA MET A 130 4.06 -9.89 -3.73
C MET A 130 4.74 -10.65 -4.86
N LEU A 131 5.88 -10.13 -5.33
CA LEU A 131 6.70 -10.82 -6.33
C LEU A 131 7.26 -12.12 -5.70
N GLN A 132 6.72 -13.26 -6.11
CA GLN A 132 7.32 -14.56 -5.81
C GLN A 132 8.48 -14.77 -6.78
N THR A 133 9.70 -14.55 -6.33
CA THR A 133 10.88 -14.95 -7.12
C THR A 133 10.99 -16.47 -7.09
N GLU A 134 11.10 -17.08 -8.27
CA GLU A 134 11.16 -18.53 -8.47
C GLU A 134 12.45 -19.16 -7.94
N LYS A 135 12.67 -19.18 -6.61
CA LYS A 135 13.66 -20.07 -5.99
C LYS A 135 13.17 -20.54 -4.62
N GLY A 136 12.35 -21.59 -4.63
CA GLY A 136 12.05 -22.39 -3.44
C GLY A 136 10.56 -22.48 -3.12
N CYS A 137 9.84 -23.26 -3.91
CA CYS A 137 8.49 -23.72 -3.59
C CYS A 137 8.44 -24.40 -2.21
N TRP A 138 7.78 -23.76 -1.25
CA TRP A 138 7.08 -24.41 -0.15
C TRP A 138 5.71 -23.72 -0.02
N TRP A 139 4.68 -24.55 -0.05
CA TRP A 139 3.26 -24.26 -0.26
C TRP A 139 2.60 -23.28 0.74
N ARG A 140 1.49 -22.66 0.28
CA ARG A 140 0.52 -21.74 0.93
C ARG A 140 0.96 -20.26 0.94
N ASP A 141 0.23 -19.28 0.42
CA ASP A 141 -1.21 -19.15 0.17
C ASP A 141 -1.53 -18.40 -1.14
N ARG A 142 -2.71 -18.73 -1.67
CA ARG A 142 -3.41 -18.02 -2.75
C ARG A 142 -3.73 -16.59 -2.31
N CYS A 143 -3.59 -15.63 -3.22
CA CYS A 143 -4.61 -14.61 -3.43
C CYS A 143 -4.55 -14.11 -4.88
N LEU A 144 -5.36 -14.73 -5.73
CA LEU A 144 -5.98 -14.08 -6.89
C LEU A 144 -7.09 -13.19 -6.33
N LEU A 145 -7.22 -11.96 -6.79
CA LEU A 145 -8.50 -11.26 -6.74
C LEU A 145 -8.84 -10.79 -8.15
N GLN A 146 -9.64 -11.61 -8.83
CA GLN A 146 -10.76 -11.11 -9.61
C GLN A 146 -11.70 -10.33 -8.67
N GLU A 147 -12.40 -9.34 -9.23
CA GLU A 147 -13.61 -8.67 -8.71
C GLU A 147 -13.90 -8.85 -7.21
N THR A 148 -13.70 -7.78 -6.44
CA THR A 148 -14.32 -7.65 -5.12
C THR A 148 -15.33 -6.51 -5.18
N GLU A 149 -16.48 -6.79 -5.80
CA GLU A 149 -17.73 -6.29 -5.22
C GLU A 149 -17.92 -7.03 -3.89
N ARG A 150 -18.09 -6.27 -2.80
CA ARG A 150 -18.32 -6.73 -1.43
C ARG A 150 -17.22 -7.60 -0.82
N VAL A 151 -16.49 -7.00 0.11
CA VAL A 151 -15.82 -7.77 1.16
C VAL A 151 -16.84 -7.98 2.28
N GLU A 152 -17.57 -9.10 2.26
CA GLU A 152 -18.32 -9.58 3.42
C GLU A 152 -17.36 -10.39 4.31
N TYR A 153 -17.14 -9.94 5.54
CA TYR A 153 -16.35 -10.65 6.56
C TYR A 153 -17.30 -11.40 7.52
N TRP A 154 -17.12 -12.72 7.66
CA TRP A 154 -17.55 -13.50 8.83
C TRP A 154 -16.31 -13.84 9.67
#